data_AF-A0A5J4TN32-F1
#
_entry.id   AF-A0A5J4TN32-F1
#
_cell.length_a   1.000
_cell.length_b   1.000
_cell.length_c   1.000
_cell.angle_alpha   90.00
_cell.angle_beta   90.00
_cell.angle_gamma   90.00
#
_symmetry.space_group_name_H-M   'P 1'
#
loop_
_entity.id
_entity.type
_entity.pdbx_description
1 polymer ?
#
loop_
_entity_poly.entity_id
_entity_poly.type
_entity_poly.pdbx_seq_one_letter_code
_entity_poly.pdbx_strand_id
1 'polypeptide(L)'
;SRSYTYLGLPFGWNISPFIFCKTLAIAIRAIRAKWKIKIQYYMDDIILIHHSKDTLKQTTQDVILFLQNLGWRLSPNKYVLIPKMTFQYLGWQFQTASMEVTMTPNRRREMKNKLKACIQMTNERQIVTIRSLTSLIGDIYYLRFQFPQISLWMNSLNNLKTQAVAKGGWEASVKLNKQILGNLQTILILIKQNRPRQLKDRTLNTTLTWLFHLLQEKECYW
;
A
#
# COMPACT_ATOMS: atom_id res chain seq x y z
N SER A 1 -3.32 4.70 44.20
CA SER A 1 -3.03 4.93 42.77
C SER A 1 -3.04 3.58 42.05
N ARG A 2 -3.62 3.47 40.85
CA ARG A 2 -3.52 2.25 40.03
C ARG A 2 -2.41 2.45 39.01
N SER A 3 -1.43 1.55 39.01
CA SER A 3 -0.39 1.45 37.98
C SER A 3 -0.77 0.36 36.98
N TYR A 4 -0.54 0.64 35.70
CA TYR A 4 -0.76 -0.32 34.61
C TYR A 4 0.60 -0.61 33.97
N THR A 5 0.85 -1.89 33.67
CA THR A 5 2.03 -2.34 32.93
C THR A 5 1.59 -3.01 31.64
N TYR A 6 2.38 -2.86 30.58
CA TYR A 6 2.08 -3.48 29.30
C TYR A 6 2.32 -4.99 29.35
N LEU A 7 1.31 -5.77 28.97
CA LEU A 7 1.40 -7.24 28.84
C LEU A 7 1.94 -7.67 27.47
N GLY A 8 2.09 -6.73 26.53
CA GLY A 8 2.54 -6.97 25.17
C GLY A 8 3.27 -5.75 24.61
N LEU A 9 3.55 -5.77 23.31
CA LEU A 9 4.23 -4.67 22.63
C LEU A 9 3.37 -3.38 22.68
N PRO A 10 3.85 -2.30 23.31
CA PRO A 10 3.10 -1.07 23.40
C PRO A 10 2.97 -0.39 22.03
N PHE A 11 1.76 0.03 21.68
CA PHE A 11 1.54 0.89 20.52
C PHE A 11 2.22 2.25 20.73
N GLY A 12 2.87 2.77 19.69
CA GLY A 12 3.59 4.04 19.76
C GLY A 12 5.01 3.95 20.33
N TRP A 13 5.43 2.78 20.83
CA TRP A 13 6.85 2.56 21.11
C TRP A 13 7.61 2.34 19.80
N ASN A 14 8.63 3.17 19.58
CA ASN A 14 9.43 3.18 18.36
C ASN A 14 10.11 1.83 18.05
N ILE A 15 10.36 0.99 19.06
CA ILE A 15 10.98 -0.33 18.90
C ILE A 15 9.93 -1.41 18.55
N SER A 16 8.64 -1.18 18.83
CA SER A 16 7.61 -2.19 18.63
C SER A 16 7.54 -2.73 17.20
N PRO A 17 7.54 -1.88 16.14
CA PRO A 17 7.52 -2.37 14.76
C PRO A 17 8.74 -3.23 14.42
N PHE A 18 9.91 -2.91 14.99
CA PHE A 18 11.14 -3.66 14.75
C PHE A 18 11.06 -5.07 15.34
N ILE A 19 10.61 -5.18 16.60
CA ILE A 19 10.44 -6.48 17.27
C ILE A 19 9.40 -7.31 16.52
N PHE A 20 8.25 -6.71 16.17
CA PHE A 20 7.20 -7.37 15.41
C PHE A 20 7.69 -7.89 14.06
N CYS A 21 8.39 -7.06 13.27
CA CYS A 21 8.95 -7.49 11.98
C CYS A 21 9.93 -8.65 12.14
N LYS A 22 10.73 -8.65 13.21
CA LYS A 22 11.71 -9.71 13.48
C LYS A 22 11.04 -11.03 13.83
N THR A 23 10.03 -11.01 14.71
CA THR A 23 9.28 -12.22 15.08
C THR A 23 8.49 -12.75 13.89
N LEU A 24 7.87 -11.85 13.11
CA LEU A 24 7.18 -12.22 11.87
C LEU A 24 8.12 -12.91 10.89
N ALA A 25 9.31 -12.34 10.66
CA ALA A 25 10.27 -12.91 9.72
C ALA A 25 10.66 -14.36 10.07
N ILE A 26 10.76 -14.68 11.36
CA ILE A 26 11.04 -16.05 11.84
C ILE A 26 9.85 -16.97 11.52
N ALA A 27 8.63 -16.56 11.84
CA ALA A 27 7.41 -17.33 11.52
C ALA A 27 7.28 -17.57 10.01
N ILE A 28 7.52 -16.54 9.19
CA ILE A 28 7.49 -16.63 7.72
C ILE A 28 8.54 -17.63 7.19
N ARG A 29 9.75 -17.66 7.77
CA ARG A 29 10.79 -18.63 7.40
C ARG A 29 10.34 -20.07 7.71
N ALA A 30 9.75 -20.29 8.88
CA ALA A 30 9.20 -21.60 9.23
C ALA A 30 8.07 -22.02 8.27
N ILE A 31 7.19 -21.07 7.91
CA ILE A 31 6.11 -21.32 6.95
C ILE A 31 6.66 -21.73 5.57
N ARG A 32 7.65 -21.00 5.05
CA ARG A 32 8.29 -21.34 3.76
C ARG A 32 8.89 -22.73 3.78
N ALA A 33 9.59 -23.08 4.86
CA ALA A 33 10.26 -24.38 4.99
C ALA A 33 9.26 -25.54 5.05
N LYS A 34 8.15 -25.36 5.78
CA LYS A 34 7.17 -26.42 6.04
C LYS A 34 6.20 -26.66 4.88
N TRP A 35 5.62 -25.60 4.30
CA TRP A 35 4.55 -25.75 3.28
C TRP A 35 5.02 -25.52 1.84
N LYS A 36 6.29 -25.17 1.61
CA LYS A 36 6.88 -24.96 0.26
C LYS A 36 6.07 -24.03 -0.64
N ILE A 37 5.40 -23.04 -0.03
CA ILE A 37 4.54 -22.06 -0.71
C ILE A 37 5.27 -20.74 -0.92
N LYS A 38 4.94 -20.01 -1.99
CA LYS A 38 5.39 -18.63 -2.17
C LYS A 38 4.65 -17.74 -1.17
N ILE A 39 5.39 -16.94 -0.40
CA ILE A 39 4.83 -16.02 0.59
C ILE A 39 5.49 -14.65 0.46
N GLN A 40 4.68 -13.62 0.37
CA GLN A 40 5.09 -12.22 0.41
C GLN A 40 4.51 -11.59 1.67
N TYR A 41 5.24 -10.70 2.33
CA TYR A 41 4.68 -9.94 3.45
C TYR A 41 5.18 -8.50 3.43
N TYR A 42 4.43 -7.59 4.05
CA TYR A 42 4.76 -6.19 4.26
C TYR A 42 4.17 -5.71 5.57
N MET A 43 5.03 -5.40 6.55
CA MET A 43 4.61 -5.12 7.93
C MET A 43 3.66 -6.23 8.42
N ASP A 44 2.39 -5.90 8.65
CA ASP A 44 1.40 -6.86 9.13
C ASP A 44 0.78 -7.66 7.98
N ASP A 45 0.77 -7.14 6.75
CA ASP A 45 0.05 -7.75 5.64
C ASP A 45 0.84 -8.94 5.06
N ILE A 46 0.30 -10.15 5.16
CA ILE A 46 0.91 -11.37 4.59
C ILE A 46 0.07 -11.92 3.44
N ILE A 47 0.75 -12.41 2.41
CA ILE A 47 0.24 -13.01 1.20
C ILE A 47 0.78 -14.42 0.99
N LEU A 48 -0.12 -15.39 0.80
CA LEU A 48 0.19 -16.75 0.34
C LEU A 48 -0.16 -16.90 -1.14
N ILE A 49 0.73 -17.55 -1.91
CA ILE A 49 0.60 -17.72 -3.36
C ILE A 49 0.92 -19.16 -3.75
N HIS A 50 -0.01 -19.80 -4.46
CA HIS A 50 0.18 -21.13 -5.02
C HIS A 50 -0.61 -21.32 -6.32
N HIS A 51 -0.23 -22.31 -7.13
CA HIS A 51 -0.89 -22.63 -8.40
C HIS A 51 -2.17 -23.45 -8.20
N SER A 52 -2.14 -24.44 -7.30
CA SER A 52 -3.32 -25.23 -6.93
C SER A 52 -4.19 -24.47 -5.92
N LYS A 53 -5.48 -24.33 -6.24
CA LYS A 53 -6.52 -23.77 -5.35
C LYS A 53 -6.65 -24.56 -4.05
N ASP A 54 -6.71 -25.88 -4.17
CA ASP A 54 -6.99 -26.76 -3.03
C ASP A 54 -5.81 -26.81 -2.09
N THR A 55 -4.59 -26.91 -2.64
CA THR A 55 -3.35 -26.81 -1.84
C THR A 55 -3.27 -25.48 -1.12
N LEU A 56 -3.65 -24.38 -1.78
CA LEU A 56 -3.63 -23.07 -1.14
C LEU A 56 -4.65 -22.95 -0.01
N LYS A 57 -5.88 -23.42 -0.26
CA LYS A 57 -6.94 -23.44 0.76
C LYS A 57 -6.49 -24.21 2.01
N GLN A 58 -5.94 -25.41 1.83
CA GLN A 58 -5.43 -26.22 2.94
C GLN A 58 -4.26 -25.55 3.65
N THR A 59 -3.25 -25.11 2.90
CA THR A 59 -2.06 -24.45 3.44
C THR A 59 -2.43 -23.19 4.23
N THR A 60 -3.40 -22.43 3.74
CA THR A 60 -3.94 -21.26 4.44
C THR A 60 -4.48 -21.63 5.81
N GLN A 61 -5.28 -22.69 5.93
CA GLN A 61 -5.83 -23.14 7.20
C GLN A 61 -4.72 -23.59 8.16
N ASP A 62 -3.74 -24.34 7.64
CA ASP A 62 -2.61 -24.81 8.44
C ASP A 62 -1.74 -23.64 8.95
N VAL A 63 -1.52 -22.61 8.11
CA VAL A 63 -0.76 -21.42 8.46
C VAL A 63 -1.48 -20.58 9.52
N ILE A 64 -2.81 -20.43 9.42
CA ILE A 64 -3.63 -19.77 10.44
C ILE A 64 -3.43 -20.47 11.79
N LEU A 65 -3.59 -21.80 11.82
CA LEU A 65 -3.44 -22.60 13.04
C LEU A 65 -2.02 -22.49 13.60
N PHE A 66 -1.01 -22.55 12.72
CA PHE A 66 0.39 -22.38 13.11
C PHE A 66 0.66 -21.03 13.76
N LEU A 67 0.16 -19.93 13.18
CA LEU A 67 0.33 -18.59 13.75
C LEU A 67 -0.42 -18.47 15.09
N GLN A 68 -1.64 -19.01 15.20
CA GLN A 68 -2.38 -19.05 16.45
C GLN A 68 -1.63 -19.79 17.56
N ASN A 69 -1.00 -20.93 17.23
CA ASN A 69 -0.17 -21.70 18.16
C ASN A 69 1.10 -20.95 18.59
N LEU A 70 1.60 -20.03 17.77
CA LEU A 70 2.68 -19.11 18.14
C LEU A 70 2.20 -17.92 18.99
N GLY A 71 0.92 -17.86 19.35
CA GLY A 71 0.31 -16.79 20.14
C GLY A 71 -0.21 -15.60 19.32
N TRP A 72 -0.25 -15.70 17.99
CA TRP A 72 -0.73 -14.63 17.14
C TRP A 72 -2.26 -14.57 17.14
N ARG A 73 -2.82 -13.38 17.35
CA ARG A 73 -4.27 -13.15 17.30
C ARG A 73 -4.67 -12.68 15.91
N LEU A 74 -5.28 -13.58 15.15
CA LEU A 74 -5.77 -13.29 13.80
C LEU A 74 -7.23 -12.85 13.86
N SER A 75 -7.58 -11.72 13.24
CA SER A 75 -8.97 -11.29 13.15
C SER A 75 -9.74 -12.12 12.11
N PRO A 76 -10.86 -12.77 12.45
CA PRO A 76 -11.66 -13.59 11.51
C PRO A 76 -12.09 -12.85 10.24
N ASN A 77 -12.39 -11.57 10.37
CA ASN A 77 -12.88 -10.73 9.28
C ASN A 77 -11.78 -10.27 8.31
N LYS A 78 -10.50 -10.50 8.64
CA LYS A 78 -9.36 -10.00 7.86
C LYS A 78 -8.74 -11.06 6.97
N TYR A 79 -9.11 -12.32 7.16
CA TYR A 79 -8.50 -13.44 6.45
C TYR A 79 -9.50 -14.11 5.49
N VAL A 80 -9.02 -14.63 4.36
CA VAL A 80 -9.87 -15.02 3.22
C VAL A 80 -9.75 -16.51 2.88
N LEU A 81 -10.53 -17.39 3.51
CA LEU A 81 -10.33 -18.85 3.39
C LEU A 81 -10.57 -19.42 1.99
N ILE A 82 -11.42 -18.75 1.21
CA ILE A 82 -11.67 -19.13 -0.18
C ILE A 82 -10.67 -18.36 -1.02
N PRO A 83 -9.70 -19.04 -1.62
CA PRO A 83 -8.66 -18.33 -2.34
C PRO A 83 -9.29 -17.45 -3.47
N LYS A 84 -8.78 -16.23 -3.77
CA LYS A 84 -9.25 -15.27 -4.84
C LYS A 84 -8.17 -14.82 -5.88
N MET A 85 -8.45 -14.93 -7.19
CA MET A 85 -7.57 -14.49 -8.30
C MET A 85 -7.55 -12.96 -8.40
N THR A 86 -8.62 -12.35 -7.92
CA THR A 86 -8.81 -10.91 -7.85
C THR A 86 -8.89 -10.50 -6.39
N PHE A 87 -7.94 -9.67 -5.94
CA PHE A 87 -7.84 -9.28 -4.54
C PHE A 87 -7.17 -7.91 -4.39
N GLN A 88 -7.33 -7.30 -3.22
CA GLN A 88 -6.66 -6.05 -2.86
C GLN A 88 -5.47 -6.33 -1.95
N TYR A 89 -4.33 -5.67 -2.22
CA TYR A 89 -3.14 -5.72 -1.38
C TYR A 89 -2.39 -4.40 -1.46
N LEU A 90 -1.97 -3.86 -0.31
CA LEU A 90 -1.31 -2.55 -0.20
C LEU A 90 -2.07 -1.43 -0.94
N GLY A 91 -3.41 -1.50 -0.98
CA GLY A 91 -4.30 -0.55 -1.66
C GLY A 91 -4.41 -0.69 -3.19
N TRP A 92 -3.81 -1.73 -3.77
CA TRP A 92 -3.86 -2.05 -5.19
C TRP A 92 -4.78 -3.23 -5.48
N GLN A 93 -5.46 -3.21 -6.63
CA GLN A 93 -6.26 -4.31 -7.14
C GLN A 93 -5.39 -5.19 -8.03
N PHE A 94 -5.13 -6.42 -7.58
CA PHE A 94 -4.43 -7.44 -8.35
C PHE A 94 -5.43 -8.32 -9.08
N GLN A 95 -5.08 -8.69 -10.31
CA GLN A 95 -5.72 -9.76 -11.08
C GLN A 95 -4.62 -10.71 -11.53
N THR A 96 -4.62 -11.91 -11.00
CA THR A 96 -3.53 -12.84 -11.24
C THR A 96 -3.70 -13.67 -12.51
N ALA A 97 -4.93 -13.81 -13.01
CA ALA A 97 -5.18 -14.47 -14.30
C ALA A 97 -4.54 -13.70 -15.48
N SER A 98 -4.64 -12.37 -15.47
CA SER A 98 -4.01 -11.51 -16.48
C SER A 98 -2.64 -10.97 -16.07
N MET A 99 -2.18 -11.25 -14.85
CA MET A 99 -0.94 -10.71 -14.28
C MET A 99 -0.92 -9.18 -14.21
N GLU A 100 -2.06 -8.59 -13.91
CA GLU A 100 -2.28 -7.14 -13.94
C GLU A 100 -2.48 -6.56 -12.54
N VAL A 101 -1.99 -5.32 -12.38
CA VAL A 101 -2.29 -4.50 -11.20
C VAL A 101 -2.88 -3.17 -11.60
N THR A 102 -3.96 -2.80 -10.94
CA THR A 102 -4.69 -1.55 -11.16
C THR A 102 -5.00 -0.85 -9.86
N MET A 103 -5.19 0.46 -9.90
CA MET A 103 -5.73 1.21 -8.78
C MET A 103 -7.18 0.81 -8.50
N THR A 104 -7.54 0.70 -7.22
CA THR A 104 -8.92 0.41 -6.81
C THR A 104 -9.88 1.55 -7.21
N PRO A 105 -11.18 1.27 -7.43
CA PRO A 105 -12.16 2.30 -7.80
C PRO A 105 -12.25 3.45 -6.79
N ASN A 106 -12.19 3.13 -5.49
CA ASN A 106 -12.25 4.12 -4.41
C ASN A 106 -11.04 5.06 -4.47
N ARG A 107 -9.82 4.50 -4.52
CA ARG A 107 -8.58 5.29 -4.61
C ARG A 107 -8.55 6.13 -5.88
N ARG A 108 -9.02 5.57 -7.01
CA ARG A 108 -9.13 6.29 -8.29
C ARG A 108 -10.06 7.49 -8.19
N ARG A 109 -11.22 7.35 -7.52
CA ARG A 109 -12.16 8.45 -7.29
C ARG A 109 -11.54 9.55 -6.42
N GLU A 110 -10.93 9.17 -5.30
CA GLU A 110 -10.24 10.10 -4.40
C GLU A 110 -9.15 10.89 -5.12
N MET A 111 -8.28 10.19 -5.87
CA MET A 111 -7.19 10.83 -6.59
C MET A 111 -7.66 11.76 -7.69
N LYS A 112 -8.73 11.40 -8.42
CA LYS A 112 -9.36 12.31 -9.39
C LYS A 112 -9.84 13.59 -8.73
N ASN A 113 -10.48 13.48 -7.56
CA ASN A 113 -11.01 14.65 -6.85
C ASN A 113 -9.88 15.56 -6.36
N LYS A 114 -8.85 14.98 -5.72
CA LYS A 114 -7.66 15.72 -5.26
C LYS A 114 -6.94 16.45 -6.39
N LEU A 115 -6.73 15.77 -7.53
CA LEU A 115 -6.09 16.38 -8.69
C LEU A 115 -6.94 17.46 -9.35
N LYS A 116 -8.25 17.25 -9.49
CA LYS A 116 -9.15 18.29 -10.04
C LYS A 116 -9.14 19.55 -9.17
N ALA A 117 -9.21 19.40 -7.86
CA ALA A 117 -9.10 20.51 -6.92
C ALA A 117 -7.75 21.23 -7.09
N CYS A 118 -6.63 20.49 -7.14
CA CYS A 118 -5.31 21.09 -7.33
C CYS A 118 -5.16 21.81 -8.68
N ILE A 119 -5.70 21.25 -9.76
CA ILE A 119 -5.72 21.89 -11.08
C ILE A 119 -6.52 23.20 -11.02
N GLN A 120 -7.69 23.20 -10.38
CA GLN A 120 -8.51 24.39 -10.20
C GLN A 120 -7.74 25.47 -9.41
N MET A 121 -7.20 25.11 -8.24
CA MET A 121 -6.40 26.01 -7.42
C MET A 121 -5.19 26.58 -8.18
N THR A 122 -4.57 25.77 -9.05
CA THR A 122 -3.46 26.19 -9.91
C THR A 122 -3.89 27.21 -10.97
N ASN A 123 -5.05 27.00 -11.61
CA ASN A 123 -5.60 27.93 -12.59
C ASN A 123 -5.94 29.29 -11.96
N GLU A 124 -6.52 29.27 -10.77
CA GLU A 124 -6.85 30.45 -9.96
C GLU A 124 -5.62 31.08 -9.28
N ARG A 125 -4.43 30.48 -9.43
CA ARG A 125 -3.17 30.92 -8.81
C ARG A 125 -3.27 31.07 -7.29
N GLN A 126 -4.01 30.17 -6.65
CA GLN A 126 -4.21 30.18 -5.20
C GLN A 126 -2.91 29.90 -4.44
N ILE A 127 -2.89 30.36 -3.19
CA ILE A 127 -1.84 30.08 -2.22
C ILE A 127 -2.30 28.88 -1.39
N VAL A 128 -1.48 27.83 -1.32
CA VAL A 128 -1.78 26.61 -0.57
C VAL A 128 -0.67 26.34 0.45
N THR A 129 -1.01 25.67 1.54
CA THR A 129 0.00 25.26 2.54
C THR A 129 0.94 24.21 1.96
N ILE A 130 2.21 24.24 2.38
CA ILE A 130 3.19 23.22 2.00
C ILE A 130 2.75 21.84 2.48
N ARG A 131 2.07 21.75 3.63
CA ARG A 131 1.48 20.51 4.15
C ARG A 131 0.47 19.90 3.16
N SER A 132 -0.44 20.70 2.61
CA SER A 132 -1.40 20.26 1.59
C SER A 132 -0.69 19.79 0.32
N LEU A 133 0.27 20.58 -0.18
CA LEU A 133 1.04 20.21 -1.37
C LEU A 133 1.82 18.91 -1.16
N THR A 134 2.44 18.73 0.00
CA THR A 134 3.21 17.53 0.35
C THR A 134 2.33 16.30 0.49
N SER A 135 1.12 16.45 1.03
CA SER A 135 0.13 15.39 1.07
C SER A 135 -0.24 14.91 -0.34
N LEU A 136 -0.54 15.84 -1.25
CA LEU A 136 -0.83 15.50 -2.65
C LEU A 136 0.39 14.85 -3.34
N ILE A 137 1.59 15.37 -3.09
CA ILE A 137 2.84 14.79 -3.62
C ILE A 137 3.01 13.34 -3.17
N GLY A 138 2.78 13.05 -1.89
CA GLY A 138 2.83 11.68 -1.35
C GLY A 138 1.80 10.76 -2.01
N ASP A 139 0.57 11.24 -2.17
CA ASP A 139 -0.50 10.52 -2.85
C ASP A 139 -0.18 10.22 -4.32
N ILE A 140 0.45 11.16 -5.04
CA ILE A 140 0.88 10.94 -6.42
C ILE A 140 2.07 9.96 -6.48
N TYR A 141 3.02 10.06 -5.55
CA TYR A 141 4.14 9.13 -5.50
C TYR A 141 3.72 7.69 -5.27
N TYR A 142 2.67 7.48 -4.47
CA TYR A 142 2.07 6.16 -4.30
C TYR A 142 1.70 5.54 -5.66
N LEU A 143 1.19 6.34 -6.61
CA LEU A 143 0.80 5.87 -7.94
C LEU A 143 1.96 5.42 -8.82
N ARG A 144 3.21 5.73 -8.46
CA ARG A 144 4.42 5.26 -9.17
C ARG A 144 4.46 3.74 -9.27
N PHE A 145 3.82 3.04 -8.33
CA PHE A 145 3.70 1.59 -8.42
C PHE A 145 2.91 1.15 -9.66
N GLN A 146 1.86 1.83 -10.11
CA GLN A 146 1.19 1.48 -11.37
C GLN A 146 1.79 2.22 -12.57
N PHE A 147 2.21 3.47 -12.38
CA PHE A 147 2.67 4.36 -13.44
C PHE A 147 4.11 4.86 -13.16
N PRO A 148 5.16 4.09 -13.53
CA PRO A 148 6.55 4.45 -13.24
C PRO A 148 6.96 5.83 -13.78
N GLN A 149 6.35 6.28 -14.88
CA GLN A 149 6.60 7.57 -15.52
C GLN A 149 6.22 8.79 -14.67
N ILE A 150 5.44 8.61 -13.59
CA ILE A 150 5.07 9.70 -12.67
C ILE A 150 6.29 10.42 -12.10
N SER A 151 7.40 9.72 -11.87
CA SER A 151 8.63 10.32 -11.36
C SER A 151 9.11 11.52 -12.18
N LEU A 152 8.92 11.50 -13.50
CA LEU A 152 9.37 12.59 -14.38
C LEU A 152 8.56 13.87 -14.14
N TRP A 153 7.24 13.75 -14.03
CA TRP A 153 6.34 14.88 -13.84
C TRP A 153 6.39 15.45 -12.42
N MET A 154 6.81 14.64 -11.45
CA MET A 154 6.97 15.06 -10.06
C MET A 154 8.12 16.05 -9.85
N ASN A 155 9.10 16.13 -10.75
CA ASN A 155 10.25 17.03 -10.61
C ASN A 155 9.82 18.50 -10.40
N SER A 156 8.86 18.98 -11.21
CA SER A 156 8.32 20.33 -11.09
C SER A 156 7.63 20.61 -9.75
N LEU A 157 6.82 19.65 -9.26
CA LEU A 157 6.12 19.73 -7.98
C LEU A 157 7.10 19.69 -6.79
N ASN A 158 8.13 18.84 -6.88
CA ASN A 158 9.18 18.77 -5.87
C ASN A 158 10.00 20.05 -5.81
N ASN A 159 10.36 20.63 -6.96
CA ASN A 159 11.09 21.88 -7.01
C ASN A 159 10.29 23.01 -6.35
N LEU A 160 8.99 23.10 -6.66
CA LEU A 160 8.09 24.08 -6.03
C LEU A 160 8.02 23.89 -4.50
N LYS A 161 7.88 22.65 -4.04
CA LYS A 161 7.90 22.30 -2.60
C LYS A 161 9.24 22.70 -1.95
N THR A 162 10.37 22.30 -2.54
CA THR A 162 11.71 22.55 -1.97
C THR A 162 12.00 24.05 -1.87
N GLN A 163 11.66 24.83 -2.89
CA GLN A 163 11.83 26.29 -2.85
C GLN A 163 10.98 26.94 -1.77
N ALA A 164 9.74 26.46 -1.58
CA ALA A 164 8.85 27.00 -0.56
C ALA A 164 9.33 26.67 0.86
N VAL A 165 9.77 25.42 1.09
CA VAL A 165 10.33 24.98 2.38
C VAL A 165 11.61 25.76 2.70
N ALA A 166 12.48 25.98 1.73
CA ALA A 166 13.71 26.75 1.94
C ALA A 166 13.45 28.22 2.35
N LYS A 167 12.31 28.79 1.93
CA LYS A 167 11.96 30.19 2.24
C LYS A 167 11.23 30.37 3.56
N GLY A 168 10.47 29.39 4.03
CA GLY A 168 9.59 29.58 5.20
C GLY A 168 9.25 28.32 6.00
N GLY A 169 10.00 27.23 5.84
CA GLY A 169 9.80 25.99 6.59
C GLY A 169 8.53 25.23 6.22
N TRP A 170 8.09 24.31 7.09
CA TRP A 170 6.94 23.43 6.82
C TRP A 170 5.57 24.07 7.03
N GLU A 171 5.50 25.17 7.77
CA GLU A 171 4.26 25.95 7.98
C GLU A 171 4.03 27.00 6.88
N ALA A 172 5.00 27.21 5.99
CA ALA A 172 4.84 28.16 4.91
C ALA A 172 3.78 27.73 3.89
N SER A 173 3.36 28.70 3.10
CA SER A 173 2.45 28.52 1.98
C SER A 173 3.14 28.88 0.66
N VAL A 174 2.68 28.27 -0.42
CA VAL A 174 3.23 28.43 -1.75
C VAL A 174 2.13 28.76 -2.73
N LYS A 175 2.41 29.72 -3.61
CA LYS A 175 1.54 30.04 -4.73
C LYS A 175 1.71 29.00 -5.83
N LEU A 176 0.62 28.35 -6.22
CA LEU A 176 0.65 27.39 -7.33
C LEU A 176 0.89 28.15 -8.65
N ASN A 177 1.83 27.65 -9.45
CA ASN A 177 2.20 28.26 -10.73
C ASN A 177 1.72 27.41 -11.92
N LYS A 178 1.64 28.00 -13.11
CA LYS A 178 1.17 27.28 -14.31
C LYS A 178 2.15 26.21 -14.82
N GLN A 179 3.40 26.18 -14.35
CA GLN A 179 4.40 25.20 -14.81
C GLN A 179 4.04 23.76 -14.40
N ILE A 180 3.36 23.58 -13.26
CA ILE A 180 2.93 22.25 -12.80
C ILE A 180 1.63 21.77 -13.47
N LEU A 181 0.89 22.65 -14.15
CA LEU A 181 -0.46 22.38 -14.65
C LEU A 181 -0.49 21.23 -15.67
N GLY A 182 0.40 21.26 -16.65
CA GLY A 182 0.48 20.21 -17.69
C GLY A 182 0.80 18.84 -17.09
N ASN A 183 1.65 18.81 -16.06
CA ASN A 183 1.99 17.60 -15.32
C ASN A 183 0.78 17.04 -14.56
N LEU A 184 0.05 17.89 -13.85
CA LEU A 184 -1.18 17.49 -13.13
C LEU A 184 -2.26 16.97 -14.08
N GLN A 185 -2.46 17.62 -15.23
CA GLN A 185 -3.42 17.19 -16.25
C GLN A 185 -3.04 15.82 -16.84
N THR A 186 -1.75 15.62 -17.13
CA THR A 186 -1.24 14.35 -17.66
C THR A 186 -1.46 13.21 -16.64
N ILE A 187 -1.16 13.44 -15.37
CA ILE A 187 -1.41 12.46 -14.30
C ILE A 187 -2.92 12.17 -14.19
N LEU A 188 -3.79 13.19 -14.27
CA LEU A 188 -5.23 13.00 -14.24
C LEU A 188 -5.73 12.13 -15.41
N ILE A 189 -5.16 12.29 -16.61
CA ILE A 189 -5.48 11.46 -17.78
C ILE A 189 -5.08 10.01 -17.52
N LEU A 190 -3.90 9.74 -16.97
CA LEU A 190 -3.48 8.37 -16.63
C LEU A 190 -4.42 7.71 -15.63
N ILE A 191 -4.80 8.44 -14.58
CA ILE A 191 -5.75 7.94 -13.58
C ILE A 191 -7.14 7.70 -14.19
N LYS A 192 -7.55 8.55 -15.14
CA LYS A 192 -8.79 8.35 -15.90
C LYS A 192 -8.72 7.16 -16.84
N GLN A 193 -7.56 6.78 -17.36
CA GLN A 193 -7.44 5.58 -18.18
C GLN A 193 -7.29 4.31 -17.32
N ASN A 194 -6.59 4.43 -16.19
CA ASN A 194 -6.29 3.33 -15.26
C ASN A 194 -5.73 2.09 -15.95
N ARG A 195 -4.86 2.28 -16.96
CA ARG A 195 -4.26 1.16 -17.69
C ARG A 195 -3.49 0.27 -16.71
N PRO A 196 -3.69 -1.06 -16.78
CA PRO A 196 -3.04 -1.97 -15.85
C PRO A 196 -1.52 -1.92 -15.98
N ARG A 197 -0.83 -2.07 -14.86
CA ARG A 197 0.59 -2.43 -14.85
C ARG A 197 0.70 -3.93 -14.99
N GLN A 198 1.46 -4.38 -15.99
CA GLN A 198 1.83 -5.80 -16.09
C GLN A 198 2.87 -6.15 -15.04
N LEU A 199 2.63 -7.25 -14.33
CA LEU A 199 3.61 -7.90 -13.49
C LEU A 199 4.59 -8.59 -14.42
N LYS A 200 5.84 -8.09 -14.49
CA LYS A 200 6.89 -8.73 -15.29
C LYS A 200 7.11 -10.13 -14.73
N ASP A 201 6.81 -11.15 -15.54
CA ASP A 201 7.14 -12.52 -15.22
C ASP A 201 8.62 -12.76 -15.50
N ARG A 202 9.32 -13.44 -14.58
CA ARG A 202 10.60 -14.07 -14.92
C ARG A 202 10.40 -15.54 -15.33
N THR A 203 9.21 -16.13 -15.17
CA THR A 203 8.92 -17.51 -15.62
C THR A 203 7.44 -17.79 -15.93
N LEU A 204 7.18 -17.95 -17.23
CA LEU A 204 5.90 -18.07 -17.96
C LEU A 204 4.90 -19.19 -17.57
N ASN A 205 5.04 -19.87 -16.43
CA ASN A 205 4.16 -20.99 -16.06
C ASN A 205 3.55 -20.89 -14.65
N THR A 206 3.58 -19.71 -14.03
CA THR A 206 2.96 -19.54 -12.71
C THR A 206 1.56 -18.96 -12.87
N THR A 207 0.55 -19.83 -13.00
CA THR A 207 -0.85 -19.46 -12.71
C THR A 207 -0.89 -19.04 -11.24
N LEU A 208 -0.62 -17.76 -10.96
CA LEU A 208 -0.88 -17.15 -9.67
C LEU A 208 -2.38 -17.23 -9.53
N THR A 209 -2.89 -18.11 -8.70
CA THR A 209 -4.33 -18.40 -8.80
C THR A 209 -5.04 -17.85 -7.61
N TRP A 210 -4.42 -17.76 -6.44
CA TRP A 210 -5.18 -17.26 -5.32
C TRP A 210 -4.33 -16.68 -4.17
N LEU A 211 -4.96 -15.86 -3.33
CA LEU A 211 -4.28 -15.08 -2.30
C LEU A 211 -4.99 -15.11 -0.95
N PHE A 212 -4.19 -15.09 0.12
CA PHE A 212 -4.64 -14.90 1.50
C PHE A 212 -4.10 -13.57 2.04
N HIS A 213 -4.90 -12.81 2.78
CA HIS A 213 -4.41 -11.67 3.56
C HIS A 213 -4.39 -12.10 5.03
N LEU A 214 -3.20 -12.19 5.63
CA LEU A 214 -3.05 -12.41 7.07
C LEU A 214 -2.61 -11.09 7.66
N LEU A 215 -3.50 -10.49 8.46
CA LEU A 215 -3.30 -9.37 9.38
C LEU A 215 -3.27 -7.95 8.77
N GLN A 216 -4.29 -7.17 9.14
CA GLN A 216 -4.08 -5.78 9.56
C GLN A 216 -4.19 -5.76 11.07
N GLU A 217 -3.20 -5.27 11.80
CA GLU A 217 -3.42 -4.86 13.18
C GLU A 217 -4.12 -3.50 13.15
N LYS A 218 -5.45 -3.53 13.26
CA LYS A 218 -6.24 -2.34 13.60
C LYS A 218 -7.35 -2.79 14.52
N GLU A 219 -7.27 -2.26 15.72
CA GLU A 219 -8.27 -2.31 16.79
C GLU A 219 -8.40 -3.66 17.49
N CYS A 220 -7.38 -4.01 18.27
CA CYS A 220 -7.64 -4.60 19.58
C CYS A 220 -7.33 -3.53 20.63
N TYR A 221 -8.39 -2.83 21.04
CA TYR A 221 -8.48 -2.33 22.40
C TYR A 221 -8.14 -3.51 23.33
N TRP A 222 -7.14 -3.31 24.18
CA TRP A 222 -6.85 -4.16 25.33
C TRP A 222 -7.60 -3.62 26.53
#